data_AF-A0A954A1F4-F1
#
_entry.id   AF-A0A954A1F4-F1
#
_cell.length_a   1.000
_cell.length_b   1.000
_cell.length_c   1.000
_cell.angle_alpha   90.00
_cell.angle_beta   90.00
_cell.angle_gamma   90.00
#
_symmetry.space_group_name_H-M   'P 1'
#
loop_
_entity.id
_entity.type
_entity.pdbx_description
1 polymer ?
#
loop_
_entity_poly.entity_id
_entity_poly.type
_entity_poly.pdbx_seq_one_letter_code
_entity_poly.pdbx_strand_id
1 'polypeptide(L)'
;MPDLILQGATVVPMDGPPEQPLGTVAARDVRIRDGRIAEVGQITPTTDDIVQSIAGLVLAPGFVHGHVHYCQTLFRGLADDLPLKPWLEQHIWPAEARW
;
A
#
# COMPACT_ATOMS: atom_id res chain seq x y z
N MET A 1 23.33 -2.93 6.15
CA MET A 1 22.22 -3.09 7.12
C MET A 1 21.77 -4.54 7.03
N PRO A 2 21.24 -5.15 8.10
CA PRO A 2 20.69 -6.50 8.02
C PRO A 2 19.51 -6.54 7.03
N ASP A 3 19.33 -7.66 6.33
CA ASP A 3 18.16 -7.87 5.47
C ASP A 3 16.91 -8.06 6.35
N LEU A 4 15.74 -7.65 5.85
CA LEU A 4 14.45 -7.94 6.48
C LEU A 4 13.79 -9.11 5.75
N ILE A 5 13.34 -10.12 6.49
CA ILE A 5 12.54 -11.23 5.97
C ILE A 5 11.13 -11.14 6.56
N LEU A 6 10.14 -10.96 5.70
CA LEU A 6 8.73 -11.08 6.02
C LEU A 6 8.30 -12.52 5.77
N GLN A 7 7.90 -13.26 6.81
CA GLN A 7 7.75 -14.72 6.75
C GLN A 7 6.28 -15.17 6.76
N GLY A 8 5.93 -16.10 5.88
CA GLY A 8 4.70 -16.90 5.95
C GLY A 8 3.41 -16.22 5.48
N ALA A 9 3.48 -15.12 4.71
CA ALA A 9 2.29 -14.43 4.21
C ALA A 9 1.71 -15.09 2.95
N THR A 10 0.45 -14.76 2.65
CA THR A 10 -0.08 -14.88 1.28
C THR A 10 0.44 -13.69 0.47
N VAL A 11 1.27 -13.93 -0.54
CA VAL A 11 1.87 -12.87 -1.35
C VAL A 11 1.05 -12.66 -2.62
N VAL A 12 0.67 -11.41 -2.88
CA VAL A 12 -0.03 -10.97 -4.09
C VAL A 12 0.90 -10.02 -4.85
N PRO A 13 1.71 -10.54 -5.80
CA PRO A 13 2.74 -9.75 -6.47
C PRO A 13 2.19 -8.76 -7.52
N MET A 14 0.92 -8.91 -7.92
CA MET A 14 0.23 -8.07 -8.92
C MET A 14 0.78 -8.22 -10.36
N ASP A 15 1.56 -9.27 -10.59
CA ASP A 15 1.99 -9.75 -11.89
C ASP A 15 1.96 -11.28 -11.92
N GLY A 16 1.89 -11.87 -13.10
CA GLY A 16 1.81 -13.32 -13.24
C GLY A 16 1.52 -13.75 -14.68
N PRO A 17 1.51 -15.07 -14.94
CA PRO A 17 1.17 -15.56 -16.25
C PRO A 17 -0.33 -15.32 -16.55
N PRO A 18 -0.77 -15.36 -17.82
CA PRO A 18 -2.16 -15.05 -18.20
C PRO A 18 -3.23 -15.84 -17.46
N GLU A 19 -2.94 -17.09 -17.09
CA GLU A 19 -3.81 -17.96 -16.31
C GLU A 19 -3.92 -17.58 -14.82
N GLN A 20 -2.97 -16.79 -14.31
CA GLN A 20 -2.91 -16.30 -12.93
C GLN A 20 -2.36 -14.87 -12.90
N PRO A 21 -3.11 -13.88 -13.40
CA PRO A 21 -2.59 -12.53 -13.69
C PRO A 21 -2.18 -11.74 -12.44
N LEU A 22 -2.67 -12.14 -11.26
CA LEU A 22 -2.28 -11.53 -9.97
C LEU A 22 -1.11 -12.26 -9.29
N GLY A 23 -0.71 -13.43 -9.81
CA GLY A 23 0.40 -14.24 -9.31
C GLY A 23 0.30 -14.67 -7.85
N THR A 24 -0.90 -14.78 -7.28
CA THR A 24 -1.09 -15.06 -5.86
C THR A 24 -0.41 -16.36 -5.42
N VAL A 25 0.52 -16.28 -4.47
CA VAL A 25 1.22 -17.44 -3.90
C VAL A 25 0.99 -17.52 -2.40
N ALA A 26 0.37 -18.61 -1.94
CA ALA A 26 0.16 -18.85 -0.52
C ALA A 26 1.47 -19.24 0.20
N ALA A 27 1.57 -18.80 1.45
CA ALA A 27 2.63 -19.15 2.40
C ALA A 27 4.05 -18.97 1.82
N ARG A 28 4.41 -17.72 1.55
CA ARG A 28 5.74 -17.34 1.07
C ARG A 28 6.37 -16.28 1.96
N ASP A 29 7.68 -16.21 1.84
CA ASP A 29 8.55 -15.27 2.49
C ASP A 29 9.03 -14.25 1.46
N VAL A 30 9.30 -13.02 1.90
CA VAL A 30 9.88 -11.95 1.09
C VAL A 30 11.09 -11.38 1.80
N ARG A 31 12.26 -11.44 1.15
CA ARG A 31 13.49 -10.82 1.62
C ARG A 31 13.66 -9.44 1.01
N ILE A 32 13.96 -8.46 1.86
CA ILE A 32 14.23 -7.08 1.50
C ILE A 32 15.69 -6.78 1.84
N ARG A 33 16.46 -6.40 0.82
CA ARG A 33 17.86 -5.97 0.93
C ARG A 33 18.01 -4.56 0.38
N ASP A 34 18.58 -3.67 1.17
CA ASP A 34 18.82 -2.28 0.77
C ASP A 34 17.58 -1.58 0.17
N GLY A 35 16.42 -1.81 0.78
CA GLY A 35 15.14 -1.24 0.37
C GLY A 35 14.53 -1.84 -0.91
N ARG A 36 15.06 -2.96 -1.41
CA ARG A 36 14.57 -3.67 -2.60
C ARG A 36 14.17 -5.10 -2.27
N ILE A 37 13.18 -5.62 -3.00
CA ILE A 37 12.85 -7.04 -2.95
C ILE A 37 14.02 -7.82 -3.57
N ALA A 38 14.65 -8.68 -2.78
CA ALA A 38 15.78 -9.52 -3.21
C ALA A 38 15.34 -10.94 -3.57
N GLU A 39 14.32 -11.46 -2.89
CA GLU A 39 13.85 -12.83 -3.06
C GLU A 39 12.39 -12.95 -2.60
N VAL A 40 11.61 -13.80 -3.29
CA VAL A 40 10.24 -14.18 -2.94
C VAL A 40 10.15 -15.70 -3.04
N GLY A 41 9.78 -16.39 -1.96
CA GLY A 41 9.80 -17.85 -1.98
C GLY A 41 9.80 -18.49 -0.59
N GLN A 42 10.45 -19.62 -0.46
CA GLN A 42 10.77 -20.20 0.85
C GLN A 42 12.19 -19.77 1.19
N ILE A 43 12.37 -18.97 2.24
CA ILE A 43 13.66 -18.34 2.53
C ILE A 43 14.19 -18.90 3.83
N THR A 44 15.42 -19.41 3.80
CA THR A 44 16.13 -19.77 5.03
C THR A 44 16.86 -18.53 5.56
N PRO A 45 16.53 -18.04 6.76
CA PRO A 45 17.19 -16.88 7.34
C PRO A 45 18.62 -17.21 7.78
N THR A 46 19.48 -16.20 7.75
CA THR A 46 20.81 -16.21 8.37
C THR A 46 20.77 -15.56 9.75
N THR A 47 21.86 -15.63 10.51
CA THR A 47 21.97 -14.98 11.83
C THR A 47 21.94 -13.45 11.76
N ASP A 48 22.26 -12.89 10.59
CA ASP A 48 22.31 -11.45 10.37
C ASP A 48 20.96 -10.89 9.88
N ASP A 49 19.98 -11.74 9.57
CA ASP A 49 18.68 -11.31 9.06
C ASP A 49 17.75 -10.88 10.23
N ILE A 50 16.96 -9.82 9.99
CA ILE A 50 15.80 -9.49 10.83
C ILE A 50 14.61 -10.26 10.29
N VAL A 51 14.04 -11.16 11.08
CA VAL A 51 12.88 -11.97 10.68
C VAL A 51 11.62 -11.49 11.37
N GLN A 52 10.57 -11.23 10.58
CA GLN A 52 9.23 -10.89 11.07
C GLN A 52 8.21 -11.88 10.50
N SER A 53 7.58 -12.66 11.39
CA SER A 53 6.45 -13.49 11.01
C SER A 53 5.22 -12.63 10.76
N ILE A 54 4.62 -12.80 9.59
CA ILE A 54 3.36 -12.17 9.15
C ILE A 54 2.38 -13.22 8.66
N ALA A 55 2.44 -14.43 9.25
CA ALA A 55 1.57 -15.53 8.91
C ALA A 55 0.09 -15.19 9.09
N GLY A 56 -0.75 -15.60 8.13
CA GLY A 56 -2.17 -15.26 8.09
C GLY A 56 -2.48 -13.86 7.55
N LEU A 57 -1.48 -13.05 7.22
CA LEU A 57 -1.65 -11.77 6.53
C LEU A 57 -1.47 -11.91 5.02
N VAL A 58 -1.97 -10.90 4.29
CA VAL A 58 -1.71 -10.72 2.87
C VAL A 58 -0.63 -9.65 2.70
N LEU A 59 0.41 -9.98 1.93
CA LEU A 59 1.45 -9.05 1.52
C LEU A 59 1.23 -8.68 0.05
N ALA A 60 1.06 -7.40 -0.22
CA ALA A 60 0.86 -6.84 -1.56
C ALA A 60 1.70 -5.57 -1.73
N PRO A 61 1.94 -5.10 -2.96
CA PRO A 61 2.47 -3.76 -3.20
C PRO A 61 1.65 -2.70 -2.45
N GLY A 62 2.34 -1.70 -1.90
CA GLY A 62 1.67 -0.56 -1.29
C GLY A 62 0.77 0.15 -2.30
N PHE A 63 -0.40 0.62 -1.85
CA PHE A 63 -1.31 1.35 -2.72
C PHE A 63 -0.70 2.68 -3.17
N VAL A 64 -0.78 2.96 -4.48
CA VAL A 64 -0.36 4.22 -5.08
C VAL A 64 -1.60 5.10 -5.30
N HIS A 65 -1.66 6.23 -4.59
CA HIS A 65 -2.75 7.19 -4.75
C HIS A 65 -2.45 8.14 -5.92
N GLY A 66 -3.14 7.95 -7.05
CA GLY A 66 -2.84 8.67 -8.29
C GLY A 66 -3.27 10.14 -8.34
N HIS A 67 -4.18 10.58 -7.46
CA HIS A 67 -4.66 11.96 -7.40
C HIS A 67 -5.26 12.26 -6.03
N VAL A 68 -4.86 13.34 -5.37
CA VAL A 68 -5.38 13.73 -4.05
C VAL A 68 -5.35 15.23 -3.82
N HIS A 69 -6.43 15.78 -3.26
CA HIS A 69 -6.46 17.14 -2.70
C HIS A 69 -6.14 17.06 -1.20
N TYR A 70 -4.86 16.96 -0.86
CA TYR A 70 -4.44 16.60 0.50
C TYR A 70 -4.97 17.54 1.59
N CYS A 71 -4.92 18.86 1.36
CA CYS A 71 -5.36 19.88 2.31
C CYS A 71 -6.86 19.77 2.64
N GLN A 72 -7.66 19.30 1.69
CA GLN A 72 -9.11 19.14 1.85
C GLN A 72 -9.48 17.97 2.78
N THR A 73 -8.51 17.19 3.28
CA THR A 73 -8.75 16.20 4.34
C THR A 73 -9.37 16.84 5.58
N LEU A 74 -9.01 18.09 5.89
CA LEU A 74 -9.59 18.87 6.99
C LEU A 74 -11.07 19.22 6.76
N PHE A 75 -11.55 19.13 5.52
CA PHE A 75 -12.92 19.45 5.12
C PHE A 75 -13.76 18.19 4.88
N ARG A 76 -13.33 17.03 5.41
CA ARG A 76 -14.06 15.77 5.26
C ARG A 76 -15.48 15.91 5.82
N GLY A 77 -16.48 15.70 4.96
CA GLY A 77 -17.90 15.81 5.31
C GLY A 77 -18.41 17.24 5.52
N LEU A 78 -17.67 18.26 5.04
CA LEU A 78 -18.06 19.66 5.21
C LEU A 78 -19.32 20.05 4.40
N ALA A 79 -19.48 19.50 3.21
CA ALA A 79 -20.50 19.93 2.25
C ALA A 79 -20.86 18.78 1.30
N ASP A 80 -21.52 17.75 1.83
CA ASP A 80 -21.96 16.60 1.04
C ASP A 80 -23.26 16.91 0.26
N ASP A 81 -23.64 16.04 -0.68
CA ASP A 81 -24.90 16.10 -1.43
C ASP A 81 -25.17 17.38 -2.25
N LEU A 82 -24.11 18.05 -2.73
CA LEU A 82 -24.20 19.23 -3.59
C LEU A 82 -23.68 18.98 -5.02
N PRO A 83 -24.23 19.68 -6.04
CA PRO A 83 -23.60 19.72 -7.35
C PRO A 83 -22.20 20.35 -7.27
N LEU A 84 -21.30 19.95 -8.18
CA LEU A 84 -19.88 20.35 -8.18
C LEU A 84 -19.66 21.87 -8.05
N LYS A 85 -20.37 22.68 -8.84
CA LYS A 85 -20.16 24.13 -8.87
C LYS A 85 -20.56 24.82 -7.55
N PRO A 86 -21.78 24.58 -6.99
CA PRO A 86 -22.12 25.00 -5.64
C PRO A 86 -21.12 24.52 -4.57
N TRP A 87 -20.71 23.25 -4.63
CA TRP A 87 -19.73 22.68 -3.70
C TRP A 87 -18.40 23.46 -3.72
N LEU A 88 -17.85 23.75 -4.91
CA LEU A 88 -16.64 24.54 -5.08
C LEU A 88 -16.80 25.98 -4.60
N GLU A 89 -17.76 26.71 -5.20
CA GLU A 89 -17.90 28.16 -5.05
C GLU A 89 -18.37 28.59 -3.67
N GLN A 90 -19.26 27.79 -3.05
CA GLN A 90 -19.95 28.20 -1.82
C GLN A 90 -19.34 27.56 -0.57
N HIS A 91 -18.59 26.46 -0.71
CA HIS A 91 -18.05 25.73 0.44
C HIS A 91 -16.52 25.58 0.38
N ILE A 92 -15.98 24.96 -0.67
CA ILE A 92 -14.56 24.60 -0.72
C ILE A 92 -13.66 25.82 -0.90
N TRP A 93 -13.86 26.65 -1.93
CA TRP A 93 -13.02 27.83 -2.13
C TRP A 93 -13.10 28.82 -0.96
N PRO A 94 -14.29 29.09 -0.37
CA PRO A 94 -14.37 29.89 0.85
C PRO A 94 -13.66 29.25 2.05
N ALA A 95 -13.67 27.93 2.19
CA ALA A 95 -12.96 27.24 3.26
C ALA A 95 -11.43 27.30 3.06
N GLU A 96 -10.96 27.09 1.83
CA GLU A 96 -9.55 27.22 1.45
C GLU A 96 -9.03 28.64 1.67
N ALA A 97 -9.81 29.68 1.33
CA ALA A 97 -9.39 31.09 1.46
C ALA A 97 -9.30 31.62 2.90
N ARG A 98 -9.80 30.87 3.90
CA ARG A 98 -9.73 31.25 5.32
C ARG A 98 -8.39 30.87 5.97
N TRP A 99 -7.53 30.16 5.26
CA TRP A 99 -6.25 29.62 5.73
C TRP A 99 -5.15 29.89 4.70
#